data_AF-A0A8J8H4Y1-F1
#
_entry.id   AF-A0A8J8H4Y1-F1
#
_cell.length_a   1.000
_cell.length_b   1.000
_cell.length_c   1.000
_cell.angle_alpha   90.00
_cell.angle_beta   90.00
_cell.angle_gamma   90.00
#
_symmetry.space_group_name_H-M   'P 1'
#
loop_
_entity.id
_entity.type
_entity.pdbx_description
1 polymer ?
#
loop_
_entity_poly.entity_id
_entity_poly.type
_entity_poly.pdbx_seq_one_letter_code
_entity_poly.pdbx_strand_id
1 'polypeptide(L)' 'RRRTEIDALVSRFRSGPPPDSAEVQRLGELIRSTEAPERVREMIADRVAEGIRALDTAPIADDARTALTSLAGAAAWRSS' A
#
# COMPACT_ATOMS: atom_id res chain seq x y z
N ARG A 1 -21.06 14.06 -6.82
CA ARG A 1 -20.88 13.54 -8.21
C ARG A 1 -19.76 12.49 -8.27
N ARG A 2 -18.50 12.87 -8.03
CA ARG A 2 -17.33 11.95 -8.08
C ARG A 2 -17.41 10.73 -7.14
N ARG A 3 -17.92 10.92 -5.91
CA ARG A 3 -18.13 9.82 -4.94
C ARG A 3 -19.10 8.76 -5.46
N THR A 4 -20.22 9.20 -6.04
CA THR A 4 -21.28 8.34 -6.60
C THR A 4 -20.77 7.54 -7.81
N GLU A 5 -19.94 8.16 -8.64
CA GLU A 5 -19.25 7.46 -9.74
C GLU A 5 -18.30 6.39 -9.21
N ILE A 6 -17.49 6.70 -8.19
CA ILE A 6 -16.60 5.72 -7.55
C ILE A 6 -17.40 4.55 -6.97
N ASP A 7 -18.48 4.81 -6.25
CA ASP A 7 -19.29 3.76 -5.59
C ASP A 7 -19.99 2.86 -6.62
N ALA A 8 -20.52 3.43 -7.70
CA ALA A 8 -21.13 2.67 -8.80
C ALA A 8 -20.09 1.77 -9.51
N LEU A 9 -18.89 2.30 -9.70
CA LEU A 9 -17.79 1.61 -10.35
C LEU A 9 -17.26 0.46 -9.48
N VAL A 10 -17.11 0.68 -8.16
CA VAL A 10 -16.77 -0.36 -7.17
C VAL A 10 -17.83 -1.46 -7.10
N SER A 11 -19.12 -1.09 -7.10
CA SER A 11 -20.22 -2.06 -7.10
C SER A 11 -20.23 -2.93 -8.36
N ARG A 12 -19.99 -2.32 -9.53
CA ARG A 12 -19.83 -3.04 -10.79
C ARG A 12 -18.66 -4.02 -10.74
N PHE A 13 -17.51 -3.63 -10.16
CA PHE A 13 -16.35 -4.51 -10.06
C PHE A 13 -16.56 -5.72 -9.16
N ARG A 14 -17.38 -5.58 -8.12
CA ARG A 14 -17.67 -6.69 -7.21
C ARG A 14 -18.68 -7.69 -7.79
N SER A 15 -19.46 -7.27 -8.78
CA SER A 15 -20.67 -8.00 -9.20
C SER A 15 -20.71 -8.32 -10.70
N GLY A 16 -19.79 -7.77 -11.49
CA GLY A 16 -19.76 -7.87 -12.95
C GLY A 16 -18.55 -8.66 -13.47
N PRO A 17 -18.44 -8.82 -14.80
CA PRO A 17 -17.28 -9.43 -15.42
C PRO A 17 -16.00 -8.61 -15.11
N PRO A 18 -14.81 -9.25 -15.13
CA PRO A 18 -13.55 -8.54 -14.97
C PRO A 18 -13.43 -7.34 -15.94
N PRO A 19 -12.81 -6.22 -15.52
CA PRO A 19 -12.61 -5.07 -16.40
C PRO A 19 -11.79 -5.44 -17.63
N ASP A 20 -12.08 -4.77 -18.74
CA ASP A 20 -11.15 -4.73 -19.85
C ASP A 20 -9.94 -3.83 -19.55
N SER A 21 -8.93 -3.86 -20.42
CA SER A 21 -7.68 -3.10 -20.22
C SER A 21 -7.88 -1.58 -20.19
N ALA A 22 -8.84 -1.04 -20.93
CA ALA A 22 -9.15 0.38 -20.96
C ALA A 22 -9.84 0.83 -19.66
N GLU A 23 -10.68 -0.03 -19.10
CA GLU A 23 -11.30 0.16 -17.79
C GLU A 23 -10.29 0.11 -16.66
N VAL A 24 -9.32 -0.82 -16.70
CA VAL A 24 -8.19 -0.86 -15.75
C VAL A 24 -7.37 0.43 -15.79
N GLN A 25 -7.10 0.97 -16.99
CA GLN A 25 -6.34 2.22 -17.11
C GLN A 25 -7.10 3.43 -16.51
N ARG A 26 -8.37 3.60 -16.86
CA ARG A 26 -9.22 4.68 -16.31
C ARG A 26 -9.34 4.59 -14.78
N LEU A 27 -9.45 3.37 -14.26
CA LEU A 27 -9.40 3.11 -12.82
C LEU A 27 -8.07 3.56 -12.20
N GLY A 28 -6.94 3.17 -12.80
CA GLY A 28 -5.62 3.55 -12.32
C GLY A 28 -5.44 5.08 -12.30
N GLU A 29 -5.97 5.79 -13.29
CA GLU A 29 -6.01 7.26 -13.31
C GLU A 29 -6.87 7.83 -12.18
N LEU A 30 -8.07 7.27 -11.99
CA LEU A 30 -8.99 7.70 -10.93
C LEU A 30 -8.35 7.50 -9.55
N ILE A 31 -7.76 6.32 -9.29
CA ILE A 31 -7.05 6.02 -8.05
C ILE A 31 -5.90 7.02 -7.83
N ARG A 32 -5.06 7.26 -8.84
CA ARG A 32 -3.98 8.25 -8.76
C ARG A 32 -4.49 9.65 -8.46
N SER A 33 -5.62 10.06 -9.03
CA SER A 33 -6.23 11.38 -8.80
C SER A 33 -6.78 11.57 -7.37
N THR A 34 -6.91 10.49 -6.58
CA THR A 34 -7.39 10.57 -5.20
C THR A 34 -6.30 10.73 -4.15
N GLU A 35 -5.01 10.75 -4.56
CA GLU A 35 -3.85 10.72 -3.65
C GLU A 35 -3.78 9.47 -2.76
N ALA A 36 -4.68 8.49 -2.95
CA ALA A 36 -4.70 7.23 -2.22
C ALA A 36 -3.35 6.48 -2.27
N PRO A 37 -2.60 6.46 -3.40
CA PRO A 37 -1.27 5.84 -3.43
C PRO A 37 -0.28 6.48 -2.44
N GLU A 38 -0.25 7.82 -2.35
CA GLU A 38 0.65 8.51 -1.42
C GLU A 38 0.27 8.22 0.03
N ARG A 39 -1.04 8.27 0.33
CA ARG A 39 -1.54 7.92 1.67
C ARG A 39 -1.19 6.48 2.08
N VAL A 40 -1.24 5.54 1.13
CA VAL A 40 -0.81 4.15 1.39
C VAL A 40 0.69 4.08 1.63
N ARG A 41 1.52 4.83 0.89
CA ARG A 41 2.97 4.90 1.14
C ARG A 41 3.29 5.44 2.53
N GLU A 42 2.62 6.51 2.95
CA GLU A 42 2.74 7.04 4.32
C GLU A 42 2.36 5.99 5.35
N MET A 43 1.22 5.31 5.16
CA MET A 43 0.79 4.23 6.05
C MET A 43 1.79 3.07 6.11
N ILE A 44 2.47 2.74 5.01
CA ILE A 44 3.52 1.73 4.99
C ILE A 44 4.74 2.23 5.78
N ALA A 45 5.18 3.47 5.53
CA ALA A 45 6.31 4.07 6.22
C ALA A 45 6.10 4.11 7.75
N ASP A 46 4.92 4.52 8.20
CA ASP A 46 4.56 4.55 9.62
C ASP A 46 4.66 3.17 10.28
N ARG A 47 4.21 2.12 9.56
CA ARG A 47 4.16 0.75 10.08
C ARG A 47 5.54 0.13 10.12
N VAL A 48 6.38 0.46 9.14
CA VAL A 48 7.80 0.08 9.14
C VAL A 48 8.51 0.76 10.32
N ALA A 49 8.29 2.05 10.52
CA ALA A 49 8.89 2.80 11.64
C ALA A 49 8.43 2.28 13.00
N GLU A 50 7.16 1.89 13.13
CA GLU A 50 6.64 1.20 14.32
C GLU A 50 7.32 -0.15 14.54
N GLY A 51 7.42 -0.98 13.51
CA GLY A 51 8.09 -2.28 13.57
C GLY A 51 9.57 -2.18 13.96
N ILE A 52 10.31 -1.22 13.39
CA ILE A 52 11.71 -0.98 13.72
C ILE A 52 11.86 -0.54 15.18
N ARG A 53 11.02 0.38 15.67
CA ARG A 53 11.03 0.77 17.10
C ARG A 53 10.71 -0.40 18.03
N ALA A 54 9.83 -1.31 17.61
CA ALA A 54 9.57 -2.52 18.38
C ALA A 54 10.80 -3.43 18.47
N LEU A 55 11.57 -3.54 17.36
CA LEU A 55 12.84 -4.25 17.37
C LEU A 55 13.78 -3.66 18.42
N ASP A 56 13.95 -2.33 18.50
CA ASP A 56 14.83 -1.64 19.48
C ASP A 56 14.67 -2.12 20.93
N THR A 57 13.44 -2.47 21.31
CA THR A 57 13.12 -2.95 22.68
C THR A 57 13.14 -4.47 22.82
N ALA A 58 13.24 -5.22 21.73
CA ALA A 58 13.19 -6.67 21.74
C ALA A 58 14.51 -7.28 22.26
N PRO A 59 14.46 -8.36 23.07
CA PRO A 59 15.64 -9.07 23.57
C PRO A 59 16.21 -9.99 22.49
N ILE A 60 16.65 -9.41 21.37
CA ILE A 60 17.27 -10.10 20.23
C ILE A 60 18.70 -9.63 20.06
N ALA A 61 19.52 -10.49 19.47
CA ALA A 61 20.90 -10.17 19.12
C ALA A 61 20.97 -9.04 18.06
N ASP A 62 22.05 -8.26 18.09
CA ASP A 62 22.20 -7.07 17.25
C ASP A 62 22.33 -7.40 15.75
N ASP A 63 22.84 -8.58 15.41
CA ASP A 63 22.89 -9.10 14.05
C ASP A 63 21.49 -9.39 13.51
N ALA A 64 20.65 -10.06 14.31
CA ALA A 64 19.25 -10.33 13.99
C ALA A 64 18.45 -9.02 13.83
N ARG A 65 18.68 -8.05 14.73
CA ARG A 65 18.08 -6.70 14.64
C ARG A 65 18.43 -6.01 13.32
N THR A 66 19.71 -6.05 12.93
CA THR A 66 20.19 -5.46 11.67
C THR A 66 19.58 -6.13 10.45
N ALA A 67 19.52 -7.46 10.45
CA ALA A 67 18.93 -8.25 9.36
C ALA A 67 17.43 -7.97 9.21
N LEU A 68 16.69 -7.94 10.32
CA LEU A 68 15.24 -7.66 10.33
C LEU A 68 14.92 -6.22 9.90
N THR A 69 15.74 -5.25 10.31
CA THR A 69 15.59 -3.84 9.86
C THR A 69 15.80 -3.73 8.36
N SER A 70 16.84 -4.38 7.83
CA SER A 70 17.13 -4.41 6.39
C SER A 70 16.01 -5.08 5.60
N LEU A 71 15.47 -6.19 6.12
CA LEU A 71 14.33 -6.89 5.54
C LEU A 71 13.07 -6.03 5.52
N ALA A 72 12.78 -5.31 6.60
CA ALA A 72 11.62 -4.43 6.69
C ALA A 72 11.67 -3.31 5.64
N GLY A 73 12.83 -2.67 5.47
CA GLY A 73 13.03 -1.66 4.43
C GLY A 73 12.89 -2.23 3.02
N ALA A 74 13.51 -3.38 2.76
CA ALA A 74 13.45 -4.04 1.46
C ALA A 74 12.02 -4.48 1.11
N ALA A 75 11.25 -4.99 2.08
CA ALA A 75 9.87 -5.42 1.87
C ALA A 75 8.90 -4.27 1.62
N ALA A 76 9.08 -3.14 2.33
CA ALA A 76 8.22 -1.97 2.23
C ALA A 76 8.34 -1.23 0.90
N TRP A 77 9.54 -1.20 0.33
CA TRP A 77 9.85 -0.48 -0.90
C TRP A 77 10.20 -1.42 -2.04
N ARG A 78 9.70 -2.67 -1.99
CA ARG A 78 9.92 -3.72 -2.99
C ARG A 78 9.16 -3.45 -4.29
N SER A 79 9.29 -2.26 -4.87
CA SER A 79 8.89 -1.86 -6.22
C SER A 79 8.90 -0.33 -6.32
N SER A 80 10.10 0.24 -6.47
CA SER A 80 10.32 1.51 -7.17
C SER A 80 11.06 1.23 -8.46
#